data_AF-A0A1Y3N8H6-F1
#
_entry.id   AF-A0A1Y3N8H6-F1
#
_cell.length_a   1.000
_cell.length_b   1.000
_cell.length_c   1.000
_cell.angle_alpha   90.00
_cell.angle_beta   90.00
_cell.angle_gamma   90.00
#
_symmetry.space_group_name_H-M   'P 1'
#
loop_
_entity.id
_entity.type
_entity.pdbx_description
1 polymer ?
#
loop_
_entity_poly.entity_id
_entity_poly.type
_entity_poly.pdbx_seq_one_letter_code
_entity_poly.pdbx_strand_id
1 'polypeptide(L)'
;MYNIYIIKSKNIILENDNDVITTIQYALNSNDNDEINFLFTKPSYNLNSDIIITQNIKTNVSFIGNTENNIGKTVINLSEYTVSSPFIFEFIDETVHTIKFKNFIIQNYNSQGSFALFNIERNENEYDYQLLFENCIFDNNNSILKINTFCGKNNKQKQISFNNCIFKNNHNIEKHICYNIEIKNSTFNNFENVASINYGNVILENNLFVNSIITKEREQTDLGMETPLILTSLQPTNNIYINNCNFTKLNTFSLPLFKINSSQLE
;
A
#
# COMPACT_ATOMS: atom_id res chain seq x y z
N MET A 1 33.00 -18.37 0.66
CA MET A 1 33.14 -17.22 1.57
C MET A 1 31.76 -16.62 1.74
N TYR A 2 31.24 -16.53 2.96
CA TYR A 2 30.00 -15.79 3.22
C TYR A 2 30.37 -14.31 3.36
N ASN A 3 29.81 -13.45 2.52
CA ASN A 3 29.88 -12.01 2.74
C ASN A 3 28.96 -11.69 3.92
N ILE A 4 29.54 -11.29 5.04
CA ILE A 4 28.80 -10.75 6.17
C ILE A 4 28.41 -9.32 5.81
N TYR A 5 27.14 -9.09 5.51
CA TYR A 5 26.58 -7.76 5.35
C TYR A 5 26.13 -7.25 6.73
N ILE A 6 26.77 -6.18 7.21
CA ILE A 6 26.33 -5.47 8.42
C ILE A 6 25.36 -4.39 7.97
N ILE A 7 24.09 -4.57 8.32
CA ILE A 7 23.07 -3.55 8.13
C ILE A 7 23.06 -2.68 9.39
N LYS A 8 23.27 -1.38 9.23
CA LYS A 8 23.16 -0.41 10.32
C LYS A 8 21.73 0.11 10.37
N SER A 9 21.19 0.24 11.58
CA SER A 9 19.82 0.72 11.80
C SER A 9 19.78 1.81 12.87
N LYS A 10 18.97 2.83 12.64
CA LYS A 10 18.77 3.98 13.53
C LYS A 10 17.32 4.00 14.03
N ASN A 11 17.14 4.02 15.34
CA ASN A 11 15.82 4.16 15.97
C ASN A 11 15.56 5.62 16.31
N ILE A 12 14.42 6.14 15.89
CA ILE A 12 13.96 7.51 16.14
C ILE A 12 12.64 7.42 16.89
N ILE A 13 12.64 7.89 18.13
CA ILE A 13 11.48 7.84 19.03
C ILE A 13 10.65 9.12 18.82
N LEU A 14 9.36 8.96 18.53
CA LEU A 14 8.43 10.04 18.26
C LEU A 14 7.51 10.23 19.48
N GLU A 15 7.82 11.20 20.34
CA GLU A 15 7.06 11.42 21.59
C GLU A 15 6.09 12.61 21.53
N ASN A 16 6.26 13.53 20.56
CA ASN A 16 5.49 14.77 20.49
C ASN A 16 4.73 14.91 19.16
N ASP A 17 3.41 15.09 19.24
CA ASP A 17 2.49 15.21 18.10
C ASP A 17 2.87 16.38 17.19
N ASN A 18 3.29 17.51 17.77
CA ASN A 18 3.56 18.76 17.04
C ASN A 18 4.79 18.67 16.11
N ASP A 19 5.72 17.76 16.39
CA ASP A 19 7.01 17.67 15.69
C ASP A 19 7.17 16.36 14.90
N VAL A 20 6.19 15.46 14.91
CA VAL A 20 6.28 14.14 14.26
C VAL A 20 6.66 14.28 12.79
N ILE A 21 5.93 15.11 12.04
CA ILE A 21 6.17 15.25 10.61
C ILE A 21 7.55 15.83 10.35
N THR A 22 7.89 16.94 11.00
CA THR A 22 9.21 17.59 10.83
C THR A 22 10.35 16.64 11.20
N THR A 23 10.19 15.82 12.23
CA THR A 23 11.18 14.81 12.64
C THR A 23 11.35 13.73 11.57
N ILE A 24 10.26 13.23 11.00
CA ILE A 24 10.28 12.24 9.91
C ILE A 24 10.99 12.85 8.68
N GLN A 25 10.61 14.06 8.28
CA GLN A 25 11.20 14.74 7.13
C GLN A 25 12.69 15.00 7.32
N TYR A 26 13.12 15.46 8.50
CA TYR A 26 14.54 15.69 8.79
C TYR A 26 15.35 14.41 8.74
N ALA A 27 14.84 13.33 9.34
CA ALA A 27 15.51 12.04 9.36
C ALA A 27 15.67 11.45 7.96
N LEU A 28 14.63 11.49 7.13
CA LEU A 28 14.66 10.96 5.76
C LEU A 28 15.50 11.82 4.80
N ASN A 29 15.67 13.11 5.09
CA ASN A 29 16.57 13.99 4.33
C ASN A 29 18.04 13.87 4.74
N SER A 30 18.36 13.17 5.84
CA SER A 30 19.76 12.94 6.20
C SER A 30 20.44 12.03 5.18
N ASN A 31 21.70 12.32 4.83
CA ASN A 31 22.49 11.49 3.88
C ASN A 31 23.02 10.19 4.54
N ASP A 32 22.33 9.70 5.56
CA ASP A 32 22.69 8.47 6.24
C ASP A 32 22.12 7.29 5.44
N ASN A 33 22.97 6.31 5.09
CA ASN A 33 22.55 5.07 4.42
C ASN A 33 22.04 3.99 5.42
N ASP A 34 21.79 4.38 6.66
CA ASP A 34 21.31 3.47 7.70
C ASP A 34 19.80 3.21 7.51
N GLU A 35 19.32 2.01 7.85
CA GLU A 35 17.88 1.76 7.94
C GLU A 35 17.27 2.61 9.04
N ILE A 36 16.06 3.14 8.83
CA ILE A 36 15.42 4.06 9.77
C ILE A 36 14.15 3.44 10.35
N ASN A 37 14.06 3.38 11.68
CA ASN A 37 12.86 2.96 12.39
C ASN A 37 12.25 4.13 13.17
N PHE A 38 11.07 4.56 12.79
CA PHE A 38 10.25 5.53 13.54
C PHE A 38 9.35 4.79 14.54
N LEU A 39 9.60 5.03 15.82
CA LEU A 39 8.89 4.40 16.93
C LEU A 39 7.89 5.38 17.54
N PHE A 40 6.60 5.14 17.33
CA PHE A 40 5.52 5.96 17.88
C PHE A 40 5.20 5.46 19.29
N THR A 41 5.34 6.33 20.30
CA THR A 41 5.17 5.96 21.70
C THR A 41 3.80 6.31 22.26
N LYS A 42 3.01 7.15 21.59
CA LYS A 42 1.67 7.52 22.03
C LYS A 42 0.58 6.62 21.42
N PRO A 43 -0.58 6.51 22.10
CA PRO A 43 -1.72 5.75 21.58
C PRO A 43 -2.37 6.41 20.36
N SER A 44 -2.23 7.72 20.18
CA SER A 44 -2.80 8.45 19.06
C SER A 44 -1.94 9.64 18.65
N TYR A 45 -1.96 9.95 17.35
CA TYR A 45 -1.39 11.15 16.75
C TYR A 45 -2.43 11.76 15.81
N ASN A 46 -2.62 13.08 15.88
CA ASN A 46 -3.35 13.83 14.86
C ASN A 46 -2.33 14.43 13.88
N LEU A 47 -2.40 14.03 12.61
CA LEU A 47 -1.57 14.63 11.57
C LEU A 47 -2.37 15.76 10.93
N ASN A 48 -2.09 17.00 11.34
CA ASN A 48 -2.81 18.19 10.86
C ASN A 48 -2.75 18.33 9.33
N SER A 49 -3.78 19.00 8.79
CA SER A 49 -4.16 19.05 7.36
C SER A 49 -3.15 19.60 6.36
N ASP A 50 -2.13 20.31 6.82
CA ASP A 50 -1.32 21.16 5.94
C ASP A 50 0.07 20.59 5.64
N ILE A 51 0.45 19.49 6.29
CA ILE A 51 1.81 18.94 6.15
C ILE A 51 1.76 17.58 5.48
N ILE A 52 2.35 17.51 4.30
CA ILE A 52 2.51 16.30 3.49
C ILE A 52 3.88 15.68 3.81
N ILE A 53 3.93 14.37 4.05
CA ILE A 53 5.20 13.64 4.07
C ILE A 53 5.54 13.32 2.61
N THR A 54 6.19 14.25 1.89
CA THR A 54 6.77 13.98 0.56
C THR A 54 8.24 13.68 0.72
N GLN A 55 8.68 12.44 0.45
CA GLN A 55 10.03 12.00 0.81
C GLN A 55 10.71 11.14 -0.26
N ASN A 56 11.99 11.44 -0.47
CA ASN A 56 12.90 10.64 -1.26
C ASN A 56 13.38 9.44 -0.45
N ILE A 57 13.11 8.24 -0.93
CA ILE A 57 13.45 6.99 -0.25
C ILE A 57 14.76 6.45 -0.83
N LYS A 58 15.78 6.41 0.03
CA LYS A 58 17.15 5.94 -0.25
C LYS A 58 17.60 4.77 0.63
N THR A 59 16.75 4.37 1.56
CA THR A 59 17.03 3.34 2.57
C THR A 59 15.72 2.69 2.99
N ASN A 60 15.81 1.56 3.68
CA ASN A 60 14.63 0.94 4.29
C ASN A 60 14.10 1.79 5.44
N VAL A 61 12.78 1.96 5.46
CA VAL A 61 12.08 2.79 6.46
C VAL A 61 10.97 1.96 7.11
N SER A 62 10.94 1.92 8.43
CA SER A 62 9.85 1.30 9.19
C SER A 62 9.17 2.33 10.11
N PHE A 63 7.85 2.42 10.01
CA PHE A 63 6.99 3.10 10.97
C PHE A 63 6.37 2.04 11.88
N ILE A 64 6.53 2.18 13.19
CA ILE A 64 6.13 1.18 14.19
C ILE A 64 5.27 1.84 15.26
N GLY A 65 3.99 1.47 15.31
CA GLY A 65 3.04 1.91 16.32
C GLY A 65 3.27 1.28 17.70
N ASN A 66 2.81 1.98 18.74
CA ASN A 66 2.89 1.54 20.12
C ASN A 66 2.05 0.26 20.34
N THR A 67 2.66 -0.72 21.03
CA THR A 67 2.04 -1.98 21.43
C THR A 67 1.71 -2.08 22.93
N GLU A 68 2.06 -1.07 23.72
CA GLU A 68 1.85 -1.07 25.17
C GLU A 68 0.38 -0.79 25.58
N ASN A 69 0.03 -1.20 26.80
CA ASN A 69 -1.23 -0.85 27.51
C ASN A 69 -2.54 -1.37 26.90
N ASN A 70 -2.59 -2.61 26.38
CA ASN A 70 -3.80 -3.29 25.90
C ASN A 70 -4.58 -2.61 24.76
N ILE A 71 -4.11 -1.47 24.23
CA ILE A 71 -4.65 -0.80 23.04
C ILE A 71 -4.02 -1.39 21.77
N GLY A 72 -2.76 -1.86 21.86
CA GLY A 72 -2.09 -2.75 20.90
C GLY A 72 -1.71 -2.15 19.53
N LYS A 73 -2.16 -0.93 19.22
CA LYS A 73 -1.89 -0.18 17.98
C LYS A 73 -1.90 1.33 18.23
N THR A 74 -1.10 2.09 17.48
CA THR A 74 -1.18 3.56 17.45
C THR A 74 -2.25 4.03 16.46
N VAL A 75 -3.08 4.98 16.85
CA VAL A 75 -4.09 5.61 15.99
C VAL A 75 -3.49 6.81 15.25
N ILE A 76 -3.61 6.84 13.93
CA ILE A 76 -3.39 8.01 13.08
C ILE A 76 -4.77 8.46 12.60
N ASN A 77 -5.25 9.58 13.11
CA ASN A 77 -6.53 10.16 12.70
C ASN A 77 -6.30 11.25 11.64
N LEU A 78 -7.04 11.18 10.54
CA LEU A 78 -6.92 12.07 9.38
C LEU A 78 -8.22 12.83 9.09
N SER A 79 -9.13 12.93 10.06
CA SER A 79 -10.44 13.58 9.90
C SER A 79 -10.38 15.05 9.46
N GLU A 80 -9.27 15.74 9.75
CA GLU A 80 -9.05 17.14 9.37
C GLU A 80 -8.34 17.27 8.02
N TYR A 81 -7.89 16.15 7.43
CA TYR A 81 -7.10 16.13 6.20
C TYR A 81 -8.01 16.25 4.97
N THR A 82 -8.01 17.41 4.32
CA THR A 82 -8.96 17.73 3.25
C THR A 82 -8.34 17.81 1.86
N VAL A 83 -7.01 17.92 1.76
CA VAL A 83 -6.31 18.18 0.50
C VAL A 83 -5.05 17.31 0.40
N SER A 84 -5.02 16.43 -0.61
CA SER A 84 -3.89 15.57 -1.01
C SER A 84 -3.65 14.28 -0.19
N SER A 85 -2.61 13.53 -0.58
CA SER A 85 -2.15 12.29 0.04
C SER A 85 -1.23 12.60 1.23
N PRO A 86 -1.51 12.12 2.46
CA PRO A 86 -0.68 12.38 3.64
C PRO A 86 0.74 11.81 3.52
N PHE A 87 0.86 10.66 2.87
CA PHE A 87 2.13 9.99 2.65
C PHE A 87 2.42 9.93 1.15
N ILE A 88 3.47 10.63 0.71
CA ILE A 88 3.95 10.66 -0.66
C ILE A 88 5.41 10.19 -0.67
N PHE A 89 5.68 9.10 -1.37
CA PHE A 89 7.03 8.54 -1.44
C PHE A 89 7.53 8.53 -2.88
N GLU A 90 8.77 8.97 -3.04
CA GLU A 90 9.51 8.93 -4.29
C GLU A 90 10.77 8.07 -4.09
N PHE A 91 10.88 6.96 -4.80
CA PHE A 91 12.10 6.14 -4.78
C PHE A 91 13.06 6.67 -5.83
N ILE A 92 14.32 6.90 -5.46
CA ILE A 92 15.23 7.68 -6.30
C ILE A 92 16.39 6.90 -6.90
N ASP A 93 16.52 5.61 -6.59
CA ASP A 93 17.57 4.76 -7.13
C ASP A 93 17.02 3.38 -7.54
N GLU A 94 17.86 2.58 -8.20
CA GLU A 94 17.46 1.28 -8.74
C GLU A 94 17.51 0.14 -7.71
N THR A 95 17.93 0.40 -6.47
CA THR A 95 17.97 -0.61 -5.42
C THR A 95 16.60 -0.79 -4.79
N VAL A 96 16.31 -2.02 -4.33
CA VAL A 96 15.02 -2.33 -3.72
C VAL A 96 14.99 -1.74 -2.32
N HIS A 97 14.17 -0.70 -2.12
CA HIS A 97 13.91 -0.13 -0.80
C HIS A 97 12.55 -0.56 -0.27
N THR A 98 12.47 -0.74 1.04
CA THR A 98 11.26 -1.17 1.74
C THR A 98 10.72 -0.05 2.60
N ILE A 99 9.43 0.25 2.46
CA ILE A 99 8.67 1.05 3.42
C ILE A 99 7.73 0.12 4.16
N LYS A 100 7.81 0.11 5.49
CA LYS A 100 6.99 -0.75 6.36
C LYS A 100 6.16 0.06 7.33
N PHE A 101 4.88 -0.26 7.45
CA PHE A 101 3.98 0.23 8.49
C PHE A 101 3.52 -0.94 9.34
N LYS A 102 3.66 -0.82 10.66
CA LYS A 102 3.33 -1.90 11.60
C LYS A 102 2.55 -1.40 12.80
N ASN A 103 1.49 -2.12 13.17
CA ASN A 103 0.67 -1.86 14.37
C ASN A 103 -0.02 -0.47 14.39
N PHE A 104 -0.63 -0.06 13.28
CA PHE A 104 -1.40 1.20 13.21
C PHE A 104 -2.89 0.98 13.04
N ILE A 105 -3.68 1.94 13.52
CA ILE A 105 -5.06 2.19 13.09
C ILE A 105 -5.03 3.51 12.32
N ILE A 106 -5.25 3.47 11.01
CA ILE A 106 -5.25 4.65 10.14
C ILE A 106 -6.68 4.89 9.69
N GLN A 107 -7.24 6.05 10.06
CA GLN A 107 -8.66 6.28 9.93
C GLN A 107 -9.05 7.68 9.47
N ASN A 108 -10.26 7.75 8.90
CA ASN A 108 -10.96 8.97 8.52
C ASN A 108 -10.30 9.79 7.42
N TYR A 109 -9.55 9.16 6.50
CA TYR A 109 -9.05 9.85 5.33
C TYR A 109 -10.10 9.96 4.24
N ASN A 110 -10.73 11.13 4.19
CA ASN A 110 -11.83 11.44 3.29
C ASN A 110 -11.44 12.52 2.28
N SER A 111 -10.41 12.25 1.47
CA SER A 111 -10.01 13.19 0.41
C SER A 111 -11.08 13.33 -0.66
N GLN A 112 -11.28 14.55 -1.16
CA GLN A 112 -12.01 14.78 -2.40
C GLN A 112 -11.11 14.47 -3.61
N GLY A 113 -11.65 13.80 -4.63
CA GLY A 113 -10.93 13.52 -5.89
C GLY A 113 -10.24 12.16 -5.95
N SER A 114 -9.09 12.09 -6.61
CA SER A 114 -8.38 10.83 -6.94
C SER A 114 -7.15 10.56 -6.05
N PHE A 115 -7.12 11.11 -4.84
CA PHE A 115 -6.02 10.91 -3.89
C PHE A 115 -6.22 9.63 -3.07
N ALA A 116 -5.15 9.22 -2.38
CA ALA A 116 -5.11 8.03 -1.52
C ALA A 116 -4.23 8.29 -0.30
N LEU A 117 -4.41 7.52 0.79
CA LEU A 117 -3.58 7.64 2.00
C LEU A 117 -2.07 7.60 1.69
N PHE A 118 -1.68 6.62 0.89
CA PHE A 118 -0.31 6.41 0.44
C PHE A 118 -0.24 6.64 -1.06
N ASN A 119 0.71 7.48 -1.47
CA ASN A 119 0.99 7.77 -2.87
C ASN A 119 2.46 7.45 -3.18
N ILE A 120 2.69 6.58 -4.16
CA ILE A 120 4.03 6.38 -4.73
C ILE A 120 4.12 7.24 -5.99
N GLU A 121 5.01 8.23 -5.99
CA GLU A 121 5.18 9.14 -7.11
C GLU A 121 6.15 8.61 -8.17
N ARG A 122 5.90 9.04 -9.40
CA ARG A 122 6.69 8.65 -10.57
C ARG A 122 8.00 9.44 -10.56
N ASN A 123 9.11 8.75 -10.37
CA ASN A 123 10.43 9.28 -10.71
C ASN A 123 10.70 9.10 -12.22
N GLU A 124 11.63 9.86 -12.80
CA GLU A 124 12.08 9.73 -14.20
C GLU A 124 12.66 8.34 -14.51
N ASN A 125 13.27 7.69 -13.52
CA ASN A 125 13.86 6.35 -13.63
C ASN A 125 12.89 5.25 -13.16
N GLU A 126 13.05 4.03 -13.67
CA GLU A 126 12.33 2.86 -13.17
C GLU A 126 13.03 2.27 -11.95
N TYR A 127 12.34 2.25 -10.81
CA TYR A 127 12.86 1.78 -9.51
C TYR A 127 12.11 0.54 -9.01
N ASP A 128 12.77 -0.22 -8.13
CA ASP A 128 12.17 -1.34 -7.39
C ASP A 128 11.76 -0.89 -5.99
N TYR A 129 10.68 -1.44 -5.45
CA TYR A 129 10.22 -1.09 -4.11
C TYR A 129 9.37 -2.18 -3.47
N GLN A 130 9.35 -2.15 -2.14
CA GLN A 130 8.41 -2.93 -1.33
C GLN A 130 7.64 -2.01 -0.39
N LEU A 131 6.31 -2.13 -0.40
CA LEU A 131 5.44 -1.45 0.57
C LEU A 131 4.72 -2.50 1.42
N LEU A 132 5.01 -2.52 2.72
CA LEU A 132 4.58 -3.57 3.64
C LEU A 132 3.69 -2.99 4.74
N PHE A 133 2.51 -3.56 4.92
CA PHE A 133 1.58 -3.25 6.01
C PHE A 133 1.39 -4.50 6.88
N GLU A 134 1.78 -4.42 8.15
CA GLU A 134 1.74 -5.55 9.09
C GLU A 134 0.87 -5.21 10.31
N ASN A 135 -0.17 -6.01 10.54
CA ASN A 135 -1.07 -5.81 11.69
C ASN A 135 -1.65 -4.37 11.72
N CYS A 136 -2.11 -3.87 10.59
CA CYS A 136 -2.71 -2.54 10.47
C CYS A 136 -4.24 -2.62 10.37
N ILE A 137 -4.93 -1.57 10.80
CA ILE A 137 -6.37 -1.38 10.59
C ILE A 137 -6.54 -0.12 9.76
N PHE A 138 -7.26 -0.25 8.65
CA PHE A 138 -7.71 0.88 7.83
C PHE A 138 -9.21 1.02 8.07
N ASP A 139 -9.65 2.13 8.66
CA ASP A 139 -11.07 2.35 9.00
C ASP A 139 -11.59 3.67 8.42
N ASN A 140 -12.70 3.61 7.68
CA ASN A 140 -13.37 4.79 7.14
C ASN A 140 -12.44 5.67 6.28
N ASN A 141 -11.71 5.04 5.34
CA ASN A 141 -10.89 5.76 4.37
C ASN A 141 -11.46 5.59 2.96
N ASN A 142 -11.50 6.69 2.19
CA ASN A 142 -11.97 6.66 0.81
C ASN A 142 -11.05 5.81 -0.09
N SER A 143 -9.74 5.99 0.04
CA SER A 143 -8.74 5.31 -0.79
C SER A 143 -7.45 5.10 0.00
N ILE A 144 -6.93 3.89 0.00
CA ILE A 144 -5.74 3.52 0.79
C ILE A 144 -4.45 3.75 0.00
N LEU A 145 -4.38 3.32 -1.25
CA LEU A 145 -3.14 3.32 -2.00
C LEU A 145 -3.34 3.86 -3.42
N LYS A 146 -2.39 4.68 -3.86
CA LYS A 146 -2.26 5.13 -5.23
C LYS A 146 -0.81 5.00 -5.63
N ILE A 147 -0.58 4.44 -6.81
CA ILE A 147 0.78 4.27 -7.32
C ILE A 147 0.84 4.81 -8.73
N ASN A 148 1.68 5.82 -8.89
CA ASN A 148 2.01 6.38 -10.18
C ASN A 148 3.42 5.88 -10.51
N THR A 149 3.54 4.68 -11.07
CA THR A 149 4.84 4.12 -11.48
C THR A 149 4.83 3.72 -12.96
N PHE A 150 6.00 3.65 -13.57
CA PHE A 150 6.16 3.09 -14.91
C PHE A 150 5.89 1.58 -14.91
N CYS A 151 5.15 1.12 -15.91
CA CYS A 151 4.97 -0.30 -16.21
C CYS A 151 6.04 -0.66 -17.25
N GLY A 152 7.31 -0.69 -16.83
CA GLY A 152 8.43 -0.97 -17.73
C GLY A 152 8.38 -2.41 -18.26
N LYS A 153 9.13 -2.67 -19.32
CA LYS A 153 9.23 -4.01 -19.95
C LYS A 153 10.04 -5.01 -19.13
N ASN A 154 10.78 -4.54 -18.13
CA ASN A 154 11.68 -5.37 -17.33
C ASN A 154 10.92 -5.92 -16.12
N ASN A 155 11.19 -7.18 -15.76
CA ASN A 155 10.64 -7.85 -14.57
C ASN A 155 11.22 -7.23 -13.29
N LYS A 156 10.75 -6.03 -12.95
CA LYS A 156 11.11 -5.27 -11.76
C LYS A 156 10.32 -5.79 -10.54
N GLN A 157 10.97 -5.83 -9.38
CA GLN A 157 10.46 -6.38 -8.13
C GLN A 157 9.67 -5.32 -7.36
N LYS A 158 8.52 -4.93 -7.91
CA LYS A 158 7.57 -4.04 -7.25
C LYS A 158 6.55 -4.89 -6.51
N GLN A 159 6.53 -4.79 -5.17
CA GLN A 159 5.68 -5.62 -4.32
C GLN A 159 4.97 -4.80 -3.25
N ILE A 160 3.72 -5.17 -3.01
CA ILE A 160 2.89 -4.59 -1.96
C ILE A 160 2.30 -5.72 -1.17
N SER A 161 2.42 -5.66 0.15
CA SER A 161 1.92 -6.72 1.02
C SER A 161 1.11 -6.14 2.15
N PHE A 162 -0.10 -6.67 2.32
CA PHE A 162 -0.94 -6.46 3.50
C PHE A 162 -1.02 -7.79 4.25
N ASN A 163 -0.47 -7.85 5.46
CA ASN A 163 -0.46 -9.06 6.26
C ASN A 163 -1.10 -8.83 7.62
N ASN A 164 -2.07 -9.66 7.97
CA ASN A 164 -2.85 -9.54 9.21
C ASN A 164 -3.53 -8.16 9.35
N CYS A 165 -4.03 -7.61 8.24
CA CYS A 165 -4.66 -6.31 8.20
C CYS A 165 -6.18 -6.39 8.32
N ILE A 166 -6.81 -5.31 8.75
CA ILE A 166 -8.27 -5.20 8.81
C ILE A 166 -8.70 -3.96 8.01
N PHE A 167 -9.62 -4.15 7.07
CA PHE A 167 -10.21 -3.09 6.25
C PHE A 167 -11.69 -2.93 6.64
N LYS A 168 -12.06 -1.80 7.23
CA LYS A 168 -13.42 -1.48 7.66
C LYS A 168 -13.94 -0.23 6.96
N ASN A 169 -15.13 -0.33 6.34
CA ASN A 169 -15.82 0.83 5.76
C ASN A 169 -14.92 1.65 4.81
N ASN A 170 -14.04 0.99 4.05
CA ASN A 170 -13.21 1.67 3.05
C ASN A 170 -13.80 1.40 1.67
N HIS A 171 -13.71 2.39 0.78
CA HIS A 171 -14.26 2.25 -0.57
C HIS A 171 -13.29 1.52 -1.50
N ASN A 172 -12.01 1.88 -1.50
CA ASN A 172 -11.02 1.26 -2.39
C ASN A 172 -9.64 1.11 -1.76
N ILE A 173 -8.91 0.06 -2.14
CA ILE A 173 -7.47 -0.02 -1.91
C ILE A 173 -6.70 0.68 -3.03
N GLU A 174 -7.07 0.56 -4.31
CA GLU A 174 -6.18 1.07 -5.39
C GLU A 174 -6.81 1.33 -6.77
N LYS A 175 -6.16 2.25 -7.51
CA LYS A 175 -6.37 2.54 -8.93
C LYS A 175 -5.01 2.51 -9.69
N HIS A 176 -4.92 1.69 -10.74
CA HIS A 176 -3.78 1.54 -11.70
C HIS A 176 -2.57 0.70 -11.25
N ILE A 177 -2.71 -0.62 -11.32
CA ILE A 177 -1.64 -1.56 -10.90
C ILE A 177 -0.67 -1.88 -12.04
N CYS A 178 0.64 -1.91 -11.74
CA CYS A 178 1.73 -2.40 -12.60
C CYS A 178 2.76 -3.25 -11.81
N TYR A 179 2.28 -3.97 -10.80
CA TYR A 179 3.07 -4.61 -9.75
C TYR A 179 2.29 -5.74 -9.07
N ASN A 180 2.94 -6.51 -8.21
CA ASN A 180 2.29 -7.60 -7.48
C ASN A 180 1.74 -7.11 -6.14
N ILE A 181 0.48 -7.41 -5.86
CA ILE A 181 -0.15 -7.16 -4.57
C ILE A 181 -0.45 -8.49 -3.90
N GLU A 182 -0.02 -8.63 -2.67
CA GLU A 182 -0.35 -9.77 -1.82
C GLU A 182 -1.14 -9.29 -0.61
N ILE A 183 -2.30 -9.89 -0.36
CA ILE A 183 -3.09 -9.65 0.85
C ILE A 183 -3.30 -10.99 1.52
N LYS A 184 -2.78 -11.12 2.75
CA LYS A 184 -2.78 -12.37 3.50
C LYS A 184 -3.36 -12.22 4.90
N ASN A 185 -4.06 -13.24 5.36
CA ASN A 185 -4.56 -13.36 6.73
C ASN A 185 -5.36 -12.12 7.19
N SER A 186 -6.06 -11.45 6.27
CA SER A 186 -6.67 -10.14 6.48
C SER A 186 -8.20 -10.23 6.47
N THR A 187 -8.85 -9.26 7.12
CA THR A 187 -10.31 -9.19 7.23
C THR A 187 -10.83 -7.95 6.51
N PHE A 188 -11.82 -8.14 5.63
CA PHE A 188 -12.56 -7.09 4.94
C PHE A 188 -13.97 -7.03 5.50
N ASN A 189 -14.40 -5.87 5.98
CA ASN A 189 -15.73 -5.66 6.54
C ASN A 189 -16.37 -4.39 5.96
N ASN A 190 -17.51 -4.54 5.30
CA ASN A 190 -18.20 -3.45 4.58
C ASN A 190 -17.24 -2.73 3.61
N PHE A 191 -16.58 -3.49 2.76
CA PHE A 191 -15.54 -2.99 1.88
C PHE A 191 -15.97 -3.16 0.41
N GLU A 192 -15.87 -2.09 -0.39
CA GLU A 192 -16.52 -2.04 -1.70
C GLU A 192 -15.67 -2.59 -2.85
N ASN A 193 -14.37 -2.29 -2.89
CA ASN A 193 -13.51 -2.69 -4.00
C ASN A 193 -12.05 -2.96 -3.58
N VAL A 194 -11.57 -4.18 -3.85
CA VAL A 194 -10.21 -4.63 -3.46
C VAL A 194 -9.13 -4.11 -4.39
N ALA A 195 -9.35 -4.03 -5.70
CA ALA A 195 -8.32 -3.59 -6.63
C ALA A 195 -8.85 -3.32 -8.04
N SER A 196 -8.34 -2.26 -8.68
CA SER A 196 -8.41 -2.04 -10.14
C SER A 196 -7.03 -2.27 -10.78
N ILE A 197 -6.88 -3.37 -11.53
CA ILE A 197 -5.58 -3.86 -12.04
C ILE A 197 -5.40 -3.52 -13.52
N ASN A 198 -4.30 -2.83 -13.88
CA ASN A 198 -3.92 -2.63 -15.28
C ASN A 198 -2.87 -3.65 -15.77
N TYR A 199 -1.88 -3.97 -14.94
CA TYR A 199 -0.78 -4.92 -15.19
C TYR A 199 -0.31 -5.55 -13.86
N GLY A 200 -0.03 -6.85 -13.82
CA GLY A 200 0.50 -7.55 -12.63
C GLY A 200 -0.49 -8.55 -12.00
N ASN A 201 -0.16 -9.07 -10.81
CA ASN A 201 -0.98 -10.07 -10.12
C ASN A 201 -1.48 -9.57 -8.77
N VAL A 202 -2.70 -9.99 -8.42
CA VAL A 202 -3.23 -9.85 -7.05
C VAL A 202 -3.40 -11.23 -6.45
N ILE A 203 -2.80 -11.46 -5.29
CA ILE A 203 -2.89 -12.72 -4.54
C ILE A 203 -3.63 -12.43 -3.24
N LEU A 204 -4.78 -13.07 -3.07
CA LEU A 204 -5.58 -13.05 -1.85
C LEU A 204 -5.48 -14.43 -1.19
N GLU A 205 -4.91 -14.49 0.01
CA GLU A 205 -4.65 -15.75 0.71
C GLU A 205 -5.15 -15.72 2.17
N ASN A 206 -5.92 -16.73 2.58
CA ASN A 206 -6.41 -16.85 3.96
C ASN A 206 -7.17 -15.61 4.46
N ASN A 207 -7.92 -14.93 3.59
CA ASN A 207 -8.64 -13.70 3.95
C ASN A 207 -10.11 -13.99 4.27
N LEU A 208 -10.70 -13.15 5.13
CA LEU A 208 -12.12 -13.18 5.47
C LEU A 208 -12.84 -11.96 4.89
N PHE A 209 -13.89 -12.18 4.11
CA PHE A 209 -14.73 -11.14 3.51
C PHE A 209 -16.13 -11.15 4.13
N VAL A 210 -16.44 -10.12 4.91
CA VAL A 210 -17.75 -9.89 5.54
C VAL A 210 -18.42 -8.70 4.86
N ASN A 211 -19.58 -8.94 4.25
CA ASN A 211 -20.37 -7.89 3.56
C ASN A 211 -19.55 -7.04 2.58
N SER A 212 -18.61 -7.67 1.89
CA SER A 212 -17.65 -6.99 1.02
C SER A 212 -17.88 -7.39 -0.44
N ILE A 213 -17.54 -6.50 -1.36
CA ILE A 213 -17.63 -6.72 -2.80
C ILE A 213 -16.21 -6.79 -3.36
N ILE A 214 -15.97 -7.74 -4.28
CA ILE A 214 -14.71 -7.81 -5.03
C ILE A 214 -15.03 -7.53 -6.49
N THR A 215 -14.74 -6.32 -6.93
CA THR A 215 -14.81 -5.97 -8.35
C THR A 215 -13.40 -5.94 -8.95
N LYS A 216 -13.32 -6.19 -10.27
CA LYS A 216 -12.15 -5.88 -11.08
C LYS A 216 -12.67 -4.97 -12.18
N GLU A 217 -12.17 -3.74 -12.25
CA GLU A 217 -12.55 -2.83 -13.34
C GLU A 217 -12.05 -3.36 -14.68
N ARG A 218 -12.85 -3.15 -15.72
CA ARG A 218 -12.55 -3.58 -17.10
C ARG A 218 -11.43 -2.70 -17.63
N GLU A 219 -10.42 -3.30 -18.28
CA GLU A 219 -9.36 -2.56 -18.96
C GLU A 219 -9.98 -1.52 -19.92
N GLN A 220 -9.75 -0.22 -19.67
CA GLN A 220 -9.77 0.79 -20.73
C GLN A 220 -8.33 0.92 -21.22
N THR A 221 -7.96 0.13 -22.22
CA THR A 221 -6.75 0.41 -22.98
C THR A 221 -6.98 1.69 -23.79
N ASP A 222 -6.57 2.84 -23.26
CA ASP A 222 -6.35 4.04 -24.07
C ASP A 222 -5.10 3.80 -24.94
N LEU A 223 -5.26 2.97 -25.98
CA LEU A 223 -4.28 2.87 -27.06
C LEU A 223 -4.46 4.12 -27.92
N GLY A 224 -3.65 5.14 -27.68
CA GLY A 224 -3.45 6.24 -28.63
C GLY A 224 -2.99 5.66 -29.97
N MET A 225 -3.93 5.51 -30.91
CA MET A 225 -3.69 4.91 -32.22
C MET A 225 -2.97 5.90 -33.14
N GLU A 226 -1.63 5.88 -33.15
CA GLU A 226 -0.86 6.46 -34.27
C GLU A 226 0.29 5.59 -34.79
N THR A 227 0.45 4.33 -34.34
CA THR A 227 1.41 3.39 -34.96
C THR A 227 0.82 1.99 -35.16
N PRO A 228 1.07 1.32 -36.31
CA PRO A 228 0.55 -0.01 -36.56
C PRO A 228 1.23 -1.03 -35.65
N LEU A 229 0.46 -1.62 -34.74
CA LEU A 229 0.93 -2.67 -33.83
C LEU A 229 1.02 -4.01 -34.57
N ILE A 230 2.24 -4.46 -34.84
CA ILE A 230 2.52 -5.87 -35.12
C ILE A 230 2.37 -6.61 -33.78
N LEU A 231 1.21 -7.22 -33.57
CA LEU A 231 0.92 -8.11 -32.45
C LEU A 231 1.72 -9.41 -32.60
N THR A 232 2.92 -9.44 -32.05
CA THR A 232 3.66 -10.68 -31.82
C THR A 232 3.92 -10.82 -30.31
N SER A 233 3.02 -11.57 -29.67
CA SER A 233 3.06 -12.06 -28.29
C SER A 233 3.34 -11.05 -27.16
N LEU A 234 2.30 -10.40 -26.63
CA LEU A 234 2.27 -9.93 -25.25
C LEU A 234 0.87 -10.19 -24.69
N GLN A 235 0.65 -11.36 -24.09
CA GLN A 235 -0.51 -11.53 -23.21
C GLN A 235 -0.14 -10.92 -21.85
N PRO A 236 -0.77 -9.81 -21.40
CA PRO A 236 -0.77 -9.51 -19.98
C PRO A 236 -1.77 -10.47 -19.31
N THR A 237 -1.29 -11.56 -18.71
CA THR A 237 -2.15 -12.41 -17.86
C THR A 237 -2.32 -11.75 -16.49
N ASN A 238 -3.19 -10.75 -16.42
CA ASN A 238 -3.57 -10.08 -15.17
C ASN A 238 -4.46 -11.01 -14.34
N ASN A 239 -3.87 -11.82 -13.47
CA ASN A 239 -4.62 -12.82 -12.70
C ASN A 239 -4.90 -12.33 -11.28
N ILE A 240 -6.14 -12.56 -10.82
CA ILE A 240 -6.46 -12.54 -9.39
C ILE A 240 -6.49 -13.98 -8.91
N TYR A 241 -5.60 -14.31 -7.97
CA TYR A 241 -5.55 -15.60 -7.31
C TYR A 241 -6.24 -15.50 -5.96
N ILE A 242 -7.24 -16.34 -5.73
CA ILE A 242 -7.97 -16.40 -4.45
C ILE A 242 -7.79 -17.80 -3.87
N ASN A 243 -7.11 -17.87 -2.73
CA ASN A 243 -6.73 -19.11 -2.07
C ASN A 243 -7.18 -19.08 -0.61
N ASN A 244 -7.90 -20.11 -0.15
CA ASN A 244 -8.30 -20.28 1.25
C ASN A 244 -9.07 -19.08 1.83
N CYS A 245 -9.88 -18.39 1.04
CA CYS A 245 -10.66 -17.25 1.52
C CYS A 245 -12.09 -17.67 1.89
N ASN A 246 -12.67 -16.99 2.88
CA ASN A 246 -14.06 -17.16 3.31
C ASN A 246 -14.89 -15.93 2.92
N PHE A 247 -16.07 -16.16 2.36
CA PHE A 247 -16.99 -15.12 1.88
C PHE A 247 -18.36 -15.26 2.50
N THR A 248 -18.92 -14.16 3.02
CA THR A 248 -20.37 -14.09 3.35
C THR A 248 -21.21 -13.70 2.14
N LYS A 249 -20.59 -13.06 1.13
CA LYS A 249 -21.20 -12.72 -0.16
C LYS A 249 -20.08 -12.45 -1.18
N LEU A 250 -20.23 -12.93 -2.42
CA LEU A 250 -19.30 -12.66 -3.53
C LEU A 250 -20.07 -12.18 -4.76
N ASN A 251 -19.83 -10.93 -5.15
CA ASN A 251 -20.31 -10.37 -6.41
C ASN A 251 -19.11 -10.13 -7.34
N THR A 252 -19.08 -10.74 -8.52
CA THR A 252 -18.00 -10.56 -9.50
C THR A 252 -18.54 -9.91 -10.77
N PHE A 253 -17.86 -8.86 -11.26
CA PHE A 253 -18.24 -8.14 -12.49
C PHE A 253 -17.13 -8.23 -13.55
N SER A 254 -16.90 -9.41 -14.13
CA SER A 254 -16.24 -9.67 -15.44
C SER A 254 -15.82 -11.16 -15.60
N LEU A 255 -15.80 -11.67 -16.83
CA LEU A 255 -15.37 -13.03 -17.23
C LEU A 255 -14.22 -12.93 -18.25
N PRO A 256 -13.13 -13.75 -18.23
CA PRO A 256 -12.64 -14.68 -17.19
C PRO A 256 -11.26 -14.23 -16.66
N LEU A 257 -11.16 -13.72 -15.42
CA LEU A 257 -9.89 -13.19 -14.86
C LEU A 257 -9.60 -13.61 -13.40
N PHE A 258 -10.45 -14.46 -12.81
CA PHE A 258 -10.26 -15.00 -11.46
C PHE A 258 -9.86 -16.46 -11.52
N LYS A 259 -8.81 -16.84 -10.77
CA LYS A 259 -8.49 -18.23 -10.47
C LYS A 259 -8.71 -18.47 -8.97
N ILE A 260 -9.76 -19.21 -8.65
CA ILE A 260 -10.13 -19.55 -7.26
C ILE A 260 -9.74 -21.02 -7.04
N ASN A 261 -8.78 -21.27 -6.16
CA ASN A 261 -8.24 -22.63 -5.99
C ASN A 261 -8.80 -23.38 -4.77
N SER A 262 -9.36 -22.67 -3.78
CA SER A 262 -9.85 -23.30 -2.53
C SER A 262 -10.57 -22.29 -1.62
N SER A 263 -11.79 -21.86 -1.92
CA SER A 263 -12.50 -20.86 -1.08
C SER A 263 -13.88 -21.35 -0.64
N GLN A 264 -14.34 -20.91 0.53
CA GLN A 264 -15.66 -21.26 1.09
C GLN A 264 -16.62 -20.06 0.97
N LEU A 265 -17.86 -20.36 0.59
CA LEU A 265 -19.00 -19.43 0.64
C LEU A 265 -19.93 -19.95 1.75
N GLU A 266 -20.17 -19.14 2.77
CA GLU A 266 -21.09 -19.45 3.88
C GLU A 266 -22.53 -19.01 3.59
#